data_AF-A0A7W9AU76-F1
#
_entry.id   AF-A0A7W9AU76-F1
#
_cell.length_a   1.000
_cell.length_b   1.000
_cell.length_c   1.000
_cell.angle_alpha   90.00
_cell.angle_beta   90.00
_cell.angle_gamma   90.00
#
_symmetry.space_group_name_H-M   'P 1'
#
loop_
_entity.id
_entity.type
_entity.pdbx_description
1 polymer ?
#
loop_
_entity_poly.entity_id
_entity_poly.type
_entity_poly.pdbx_seq_one_letter_code
_entity_poly.pdbx_strand_id
1 'polypeptide(L)'
;MSRDAKVELDWADGTYTFRLGWGELEALQEACDAGPWVILERLFTKQCRVGDIAHVIRQGLIGGGLEPTTATKLVRTYVEKRPPAENIVFATIILQAGIQGVPEEPVGERAAANQTESNSTASQTEKSDLPRSTATVRRSASRRKK
;
A
#
# COMPACT_ATOMS: atom_id res chain seq x y z
N MET A 1 2.51 15.13 -7.87
CA MET A 1 3.24 14.12 -7.10
C MET A 1 3.61 14.66 -5.71
N SER A 2 2.62 14.95 -4.88
CA SER A 2 2.83 15.11 -3.43
C SER A 2 2.00 14.02 -2.76
N ARG A 3 2.63 12.86 -2.53
CA ARG A 3 2.01 11.77 -1.79
C ARG A 3 2.19 12.10 -0.32
N ASP A 4 1.10 12.47 0.34
CA ASP A 4 1.11 13.12 1.67
C ASP A 4 1.64 12.25 2.83
N ALA A 5 2.13 11.03 2.52
CA ALA A 5 2.65 10.00 3.42
C ALA A 5 1.69 9.59 4.56
N LYS A 6 0.40 9.88 4.39
CA LYS A 6 -0.68 9.49 5.31
C LYS A 6 -1.11 8.05 5.04
N VAL A 7 -1.24 7.26 6.10
CA VAL A 7 -1.85 5.92 6.11
C VAL A 7 -2.87 5.88 7.24
N GLU A 8 -4.07 5.38 6.98
CA GLU A 8 -5.06 5.13 8.03
C GLU A 8 -5.07 3.63 8.32
N LEU A 9 -4.95 3.26 9.60
CA LEU A 9 -4.81 1.88 10.05
C LEU A 9 -5.66 1.65 11.30
N ASP A 10 -6.39 0.54 11.33
CA ASP A 10 -6.98 0.02 12.55
C ASP A 10 -5.86 -0.54 13.45
N TRP A 11 -5.59 0.14 14.56
CA TRP A 11 -4.47 -0.15 15.45
C TRP A 11 -4.83 0.17 16.90
N ALA A 12 -4.34 -0.66 17.83
CA ALA A 12 -4.61 -0.55 19.26
C ALA A 12 -6.11 -0.57 19.61
N ASP A 13 -6.70 0.59 19.90
CA ASP A 13 -8.07 0.81 20.37
C ASP A 13 -8.97 1.60 19.38
N GLY A 14 -8.51 1.85 18.15
CA GLY A 14 -9.33 2.46 17.11
C GLY A 14 -8.65 2.58 15.74
N THR A 15 -9.25 3.36 14.84
CA THR A 15 -8.64 3.74 13.57
C THR A 15 -7.79 4.99 13.78
N TYR A 16 -6.52 4.96 13.36
CA TYR A 16 -5.58 6.08 13.50
C TYR A 16 -4.96 6.47 12.16
N THR A 17 -4.90 7.78 11.90
CA THR A 17 -4.08 8.35 10.81
C THR A 17 -2.63 8.44 11.28
N PHE A 18 -1.72 7.87 10.49
CA PHE A 18 -0.27 7.94 10.68
C PHE A 18 0.38 8.68 9.51
N ARG A 19 1.40 9.49 9.77
CA ARG A 19 2.24 10.11 8.74
C ARG A 19 3.62 10.41 9.31
N LEU A 20 4.66 10.22 8.51
CA LEU A 20 6.01 10.71 8.79
C LEU A 20 6.39 11.74 7.70
N GLY A 21 6.41 13.02 8.06
CA GLY A 21 7.04 14.07 7.28
C GLY A 21 8.51 14.26 7.63
N TRP A 22 9.11 15.35 7.14
CA TRP A 22 10.55 15.60 7.28
C TRP A 22 11.02 15.66 8.74
N GLY A 23 10.44 16.54 9.56
CA GLY A 23 10.79 16.66 10.99
C GLY A 23 10.45 15.41 11.81
N GLU A 24 9.46 14.62 11.37
CA GLU A 24 9.18 13.30 11.95
C GLU A 24 10.29 12.29 11.63
N LEU A 25 10.83 12.29 10.41
CA LEU A 25 11.96 11.45 10.02
C LEU A 25 13.28 11.91 10.66
N GLU A 26 13.47 13.20 10.91
CA GLU A 26 14.63 13.73 11.66
C GLU A 26 14.59 13.27 13.13
N ALA A 27 13.48 13.52 13.84
CA ALA A 27 13.31 13.09 15.22
C ALA A 27 13.41 11.55 15.40
N LEU A 28 12.98 10.79 14.38
CA LEU A 28 13.13 9.33 14.36
C LEU A 28 14.60 8.89 14.23
N GLN A 29 15.41 9.61 13.44
CA GLN A 29 16.84 9.32 13.28
C GLN A 29 17.61 9.58 14.57
N GLU A 30 17.33 10.71 15.24
CA GLU A 30 17.91 11.06 16.55
C GLU A 30 17.57 10.00 17.61
N ALA A 31 16.32 9.53 17.64
CA ALA A 31 15.86 8.55 18.63
C ALA A 31 16.41 7.12 18.39
N CYS A 32 16.67 6.73 17.14
CA CYS A 32 17.09 5.36 16.79
C CYS A 32 18.60 5.19 16.55
N ASP A 33 19.36 6.29 16.49
CA ASP A 33 20.78 6.32 16.10
C ASP A 33 21.00 5.59 14.75
N ALA A 34 20.17 5.97 13.76
CA ALA A 34 20.10 5.29 12.46
C ALA A 34 19.32 6.10 11.40
N GLY A 35 19.81 6.11 10.16
CA GLY A 35 19.05 6.64 9.01
C GLY A 35 17.75 5.87 8.75
N PRO A 36 16.71 6.48 8.16
CA PRO A 36 15.36 5.89 8.08
C PRO A 36 15.32 4.58 7.27
N TRP A 37 16.14 4.46 6.23
CA TRP A 37 16.31 3.21 5.48
C TRP A 37 16.94 2.08 6.32
N VAL A 38 17.84 2.40 7.25
CA VAL A 38 18.46 1.42 8.16
C VAL A 38 17.43 0.93 9.18
N ILE A 39 16.56 1.81 9.67
CA ILE A 39 15.44 1.45 10.56
C ILE A 39 14.44 0.55 9.82
N LEU A 40 14.10 0.88 8.56
CA LEU A 40 13.19 0.07 7.74
C LEU A 40 13.76 -1.33 7.45
N GLU A 41 15.04 -1.44 7.09
CA GLU A 41 15.71 -2.72 6.88
C GLU A 41 15.76 -3.57 8.16
N ARG A 42 16.05 -2.95 9.31
CA ARG A 42 15.98 -3.60 10.63
C ARG A 42 14.58 -4.16 10.94
N LEU A 43 13.51 -3.43 10.59
CA LEU A 43 12.13 -3.89 10.78
C LEU A 43 11.79 -5.07 9.86
N PHE A 44 12.12 -4.99 8.56
CA PHE A 44 11.90 -6.10 7.61
C PHE A 44 12.66 -7.37 8.00
N THR A 45 13.94 -7.25 8.36
CA THR A 45 14.81 -8.37 8.77
C THR A 45 14.58 -8.85 10.21
N LYS A 46 13.71 -8.16 10.97
CA LYS A 46 13.46 -8.39 12.41
C LYS A 46 14.72 -8.26 13.28
N GLN A 47 15.69 -7.47 12.82
CA GLN A 47 16.89 -7.03 13.57
C GLN A 47 16.67 -5.69 14.30
N CYS A 48 15.43 -5.19 14.33
CA CYS A 48 15.04 -3.96 15.01
C CYS A 48 15.22 -4.02 16.53
N ARG A 49 15.67 -2.90 17.10
CA ARG A 49 15.56 -2.64 18.54
C ARG A 49 14.08 -2.45 18.87
N VAL A 50 13.64 -2.79 20.08
CA VAL A 50 12.24 -2.54 20.49
C VAL A 50 11.89 -1.04 20.50
N GLY A 51 12.89 -0.18 20.69
CA GLY A 51 12.76 1.27 20.54
C GLY A 51 12.44 1.70 19.12
N ASP A 52 13.01 1.06 18.09
CA ASP A 52 12.77 1.38 16.67
C ASP A 52 11.26 1.31 16.37
N ILE A 53 10.58 0.25 16.85
CA ILE A 53 9.13 0.05 16.71
C ILE A 53 8.34 1.16 17.43
N ALA A 54 8.69 1.44 18.69
CA ALA A 54 8.00 2.41 19.52
C ALA A 54 8.15 3.86 18.99
N HIS A 55 9.34 4.23 18.51
CA HIS A 55 9.61 5.55 17.95
C HIS A 55 8.92 5.75 16.60
N VAL A 56 8.94 4.77 15.69
CA VAL A 56 8.20 4.85 14.41
C VAL A 56 6.71 5.06 14.65
N ILE A 57 6.08 4.25 15.50
CA ILE A 57 4.64 4.34 15.77
C ILE A 57 4.30 5.67 16.46
N ARG A 58 5.07 6.07 17.49
CA ARG A 58 4.87 7.36 18.18
C ARG A 58 4.94 8.53 17.22
N GLN A 59 5.98 8.59 16.39
CA GLN A 59 6.20 9.73 15.52
C GLN A 59 5.25 9.74 14.32
N GLY A 60 4.83 8.55 13.85
CA GLY A 60 3.76 8.40 12.86
C GLY A 60 2.42 8.95 13.36
N LEU A 61 2.03 8.65 14.60
CA LEU A 61 0.82 9.24 15.23
C LEU A 61 0.91 10.76 15.31
N ILE A 62 2.06 11.30 15.73
CA ILE A 62 2.28 12.75 15.87
C ILE A 62 2.21 13.45 14.51
N GLY A 63 2.93 12.96 13.50
CA GLY A 63 2.88 13.53 12.15
C GLY A 63 1.55 13.31 11.43
N GLY A 64 0.73 12.35 11.90
CA GLY A 64 -0.67 12.15 11.52
C GLY A 64 -1.66 13.11 12.20
N GLY A 65 -1.21 13.90 13.19
CA GLY A 65 -2.00 14.93 13.87
C GLY A 65 -2.39 14.62 15.32
N LEU A 66 -1.98 13.48 15.88
CA LEU A 66 -2.28 13.14 17.28
C LEU A 66 -1.37 13.90 18.26
N GLU A 67 -1.96 14.39 19.36
CA GLU A 67 -1.26 15.13 20.40
C GLU A 67 -0.09 14.30 21.02
N PRO A 68 1.14 14.85 21.18
CA PRO A 68 2.32 14.08 21.59
C PRO A 68 2.24 13.31 22.92
N THR A 69 1.61 13.85 23.97
CA THR A 69 1.42 13.10 25.22
C THR A 69 0.44 11.95 25.04
N THR A 70 -0.55 12.12 24.16
CA THR A 70 -1.57 11.11 23.82
C THR A 70 -0.96 9.98 22.99
N ALA A 71 -0.19 10.30 21.95
CA ALA A 71 0.64 9.32 21.23
C ALA A 71 1.59 8.57 22.18
N THR A 72 2.20 9.26 23.15
CA THR A 72 3.07 8.64 24.17
C THR A 72 2.30 7.68 25.09
N LYS A 73 1.05 8.00 25.49
CA LYS A 73 0.20 7.12 26.31
C LYS A 73 -0.21 5.85 25.55
N LEU A 74 -0.56 5.98 24.26
CA LEU A 74 -0.92 4.84 23.41
C LEU A 74 0.28 3.91 23.21
N VAL A 75 1.44 4.45 22.83
CA VAL A 75 2.66 3.63 22.60
C VAL A 75 3.12 2.91 23.89
N ARG A 76 3.02 3.57 25.05
CA ARG A 76 3.26 2.95 26.37
C ARG A 76 2.27 1.84 26.75
N THR A 77 1.10 1.79 26.12
CA THR A 77 0.04 0.84 26.44
C THR A 77 -0.01 -0.31 25.45
N TYR A 78 0.18 -0.01 24.17
CA TYR A 78 0.00 -0.95 23.06
C TYR A 78 1.30 -1.41 22.39
N VAL A 79 2.45 -0.77 22.68
CA VAL A 79 3.77 -1.21 22.22
C VAL A 79 4.64 -1.66 23.41
N GLU A 80 4.99 -0.74 24.33
CA GLU A 80 6.00 -0.99 25.37
C GLU A 80 5.60 -2.09 26.39
N LYS A 81 4.30 -2.35 26.56
CA LYS A 81 3.76 -3.37 27.47
C LYS A 81 3.34 -4.67 26.78
N ARG A 82 3.58 -4.80 25.47
CA ARG A 82 3.07 -5.91 24.64
C ARG A 82 4.20 -6.60 23.87
N PRO A 83 4.01 -7.84 23.40
CA PRO A 83 5.03 -8.54 22.60
C PRO A 83 5.41 -7.71 21.36
N PRO A 84 6.71 -7.38 21.13
CA PRO A 84 7.11 -6.47 20.05
C PRO A 84 6.64 -6.90 18.66
N ALA A 85 6.52 -8.21 18.42
CA ALA A 85 6.06 -8.80 17.17
C ALA A 85 4.66 -8.33 16.72
N GLU A 86 3.78 -7.95 17.64
CA GLU A 86 2.45 -7.43 17.32
C GLU A 86 2.51 -6.10 16.55
N ASN A 87 3.57 -5.31 16.75
CA ASN A 87 3.69 -3.94 16.26
C ASN A 87 4.68 -3.77 15.09
N ILE A 88 5.51 -4.78 14.78
CA ILE A 88 6.50 -4.71 13.68
C ILE A 88 5.81 -4.40 12.34
N VAL A 89 4.68 -5.04 12.02
CA VAL A 89 4.00 -4.86 10.73
C VAL A 89 3.50 -3.41 10.56
N PHE A 90 2.88 -2.85 11.60
CA PHE A 90 2.43 -1.46 11.60
C PHE A 90 3.61 -0.49 11.45
N ALA A 91 4.69 -0.68 12.22
CA ALA A 91 5.90 0.14 12.10
C ALA A 91 6.52 0.07 10.69
N THR A 92 6.59 -1.11 10.08
CA THR A 92 7.07 -1.28 8.69
C THR A 92 6.21 -0.49 7.70
N ILE A 93 4.87 -0.59 7.79
CA ILE A 93 3.95 0.12 6.89
C ILE A 93 4.09 1.65 7.04
N ILE A 94 4.09 2.16 8.27
CA ILE A 94 4.20 3.58 8.59
C ILE A 94 5.52 4.16 8.07
N LEU A 95 6.64 3.46 8.32
CA LEU A 95 7.96 3.93 7.88
C LEU A 95 8.15 3.80 6.36
N GLN A 96 7.63 2.74 5.74
CA GLN A 96 7.66 2.59 4.29
C GLN A 96 6.86 3.71 3.60
N ALA A 97 5.67 4.05 4.10
CA ALA A 97 4.87 5.15 3.59
C ALA A 97 5.55 6.52 3.76
N GLY A 98 6.23 6.76 4.89
CA GLY A 98 7.04 7.95 5.12
C GLY A 98 8.21 8.11 4.15
N ILE A 99 8.85 7.00 3.78
CA ILE A 99 10.05 7.00 2.91
C ILE A 99 9.69 6.99 1.41
N GLN A 100 8.64 6.27 1.00
CA GLN A 100 8.31 5.99 -0.41
C GLN A 100 7.08 6.76 -0.91
N GLY A 101 6.28 7.31 0.00
CA GLY A 101 4.93 7.81 -0.27
C GLY A 101 3.94 6.66 -0.54
N VAL A 102 2.65 6.91 -0.27
CA VAL A 102 1.58 5.95 -0.58
C VAL A 102 1.20 6.08 -2.06
N PRO A 103 1.08 4.97 -2.83
CA PRO A 103 0.55 5.01 -4.19
C PRO A 103 -0.85 5.65 -4.23
N GLU A 104 -1.16 6.39 -5.30
CA GLU A 104 -2.52 6.89 -5.54
C GLU A 104 -3.39 5.73 -6.02
N GLU A 105 -4.59 5.58 -5.44
CA GLU A 105 -5.62 4.74 -6.06
C GLU A 105 -6.08 5.37 -7.39
N PRO A 106 -6.35 4.57 -8.44
CA PRO A 106 -6.78 5.12 -9.72
C PRO A 106 -8.20 5.68 -9.60
N VAL A 107 -8.32 7.02 -9.63
CA VAL A 107 -9.61 7.73 -9.64
C VAL A 107 -10.42 7.30 -10.87
N GLY A 108 -11.40 6.43 -10.67
CA GLY A 108 -12.18 5.82 -11.74
C GLY A 108 -13.13 4.72 -11.24
N GLU A 109 -14.27 5.15 -10.70
CA GLU A 109 -15.32 4.24 -10.20
C GLU A 109 -15.83 3.28 -11.30
N ARG A 110 -15.85 1.98 -10.99
CA ARG A 110 -16.39 0.92 -11.87
C ARG A 110 -17.56 0.19 -11.21
N ALA A 111 -18.54 0.96 -10.72
CA ALA A 111 -19.62 0.45 -9.87
C ALA A 111 -21.04 0.96 -10.20
N ALA A 112 -21.41 1.14 -11.47
CA ALA A 112 -22.83 1.28 -11.86
C ALA A 112 -23.12 1.02 -13.36
N ALA A 113 -23.32 -0.25 -13.76
CA ALA A 113 -23.83 -0.58 -15.09
C ALA A 113 -24.72 -1.84 -15.15
N ASN A 114 -25.27 -2.28 -14.01
CA ASN A 114 -26.37 -3.24 -13.99
C ASN A 114 -27.71 -2.50 -14.06
N GLN A 115 -28.19 -2.23 -15.27
CA GLN A 115 -29.62 -2.02 -15.52
C GLN A 115 -30.06 -2.97 -16.64
N THR A 116 -31.06 -3.78 -16.33
CA THR A 116 -31.58 -4.83 -17.21
C THR A 116 -32.53 -4.23 -18.26
N GLU A 117 -32.37 -4.71 -19.50
CA GLU A 117 -33.31 -4.74 -20.64
C GLU A 117 -34.65 -3.99 -20.54
N SER A 118 -34.97 -3.17 -21.58
CA SER A 118 -36.28 -3.25 -22.26
C SER A 118 -36.36 -2.51 -23.61
N ASN A 119 -36.59 -3.30 -24.67
CA ASN A 119 -37.40 -3.04 -25.87
C ASN A 119 -37.22 -1.80 -26.79
N SER A 120 -36.67 -2.09 -27.98
CA SER A 120 -37.38 -2.06 -29.29
C SER A 120 -37.49 -0.79 -30.15
N THR A 121 -37.62 -1.05 -31.46
CA THR A 121 -37.97 -0.13 -32.59
C THR A 121 -36.73 0.57 -33.23
N ALA A 122 -36.35 0.38 -34.51
CA ALA A 122 -36.90 -0.48 -35.58
C ALA A 122 -35.83 -0.88 -36.64
N SER A 123 -36.25 -1.73 -37.59
CA SER A 123 -35.59 -2.18 -38.85
C SER A 123 -35.14 -1.01 -39.79
N GLN A 124 -34.44 -1.18 -40.93
CA GLN A 124 -34.06 -2.31 -41.82
C GLN A 124 -32.71 -1.88 -42.56
N THR A 125 -32.05 -2.49 -43.56
CA THR A 125 -32.33 -3.45 -44.65
C THR A 125 -31.05 -4.23 -45.09
N GLU A 126 -31.19 -5.14 -46.05
CA GLU A 126 -30.24 -6.12 -46.60
C GLU A 126 -29.14 -5.58 -47.56
N LYS A 127 -27.98 -6.30 -47.62
CA LYS A 127 -27.43 -7.06 -48.79
C LYS A 127 -26.05 -7.67 -48.45
N SER A 128 -25.77 -8.96 -48.71
CA SER A 128 -25.23 -9.58 -49.95
C SER A 128 -23.85 -9.05 -50.39
N ASP A 129 -22.81 -9.85 -50.69
CA ASP A 129 -22.69 -11.33 -50.86
C ASP A 129 -21.31 -11.90 -50.48
N LEU A 130 -21.32 -13.16 -49.98
CA LEU A 130 -20.40 -14.33 -50.12
C LEU A 130 -18.84 -14.20 -50.31
N PRO A 131 -18.06 -15.29 -50.03
CA PRO A 131 -16.66 -15.18 -49.59
C PRO A 131 -15.59 -15.55 -50.65
N ARG A 132 -14.31 -15.49 -50.25
CA ARG A 132 -13.18 -16.13 -50.96
C ARG A 132 -12.33 -17.00 -50.02
N SER A 133 -12.09 -18.25 -50.42
CA SER A 133 -11.40 -19.29 -49.65
C SER A 133 -9.96 -19.55 -50.11
N THR A 134 -9.25 -20.43 -49.36
CA THR A 134 -7.91 -21.03 -49.61
C THR A 134 -6.70 -20.14 -49.28
N ALA A 135 -5.53 -20.67 -48.83
CA ALA A 135 -5.09 -22.07 -48.74
C ALA A 135 -4.27 -22.43 -47.46
N THR A 136 -4.82 -23.35 -46.66
CA THR A 136 -4.32 -24.72 -46.38
C THR A 136 -2.79 -25.02 -46.23
N VAL A 137 -2.39 -25.53 -45.03
CA VAL A 137 -1.36 -26.61 -44.79
C VAL A 137 0.16 -26.28 -44.98
N ARG A 138 1.17 -26.82 -44.26
CA ARG A 138 1.42 -27.75 -43.09
C ARG A 138 2.71 -27.23 -42.38
N ARG A 139 2.88 -27.23 -41.04
CA ARG A 139 3.21 -28.33 -40.08
C ARG A 139 4.53 -29.11 -40.36
N SER A 140 5.33 -29.31 -39.28
CA SER A 140 6.49 -30.23 -39.10
C SER A 140 7.86 -29.79 -39.67
N ALA A 141 9.02 -30.18 -39.11
CA ALA A 141 9.38 -30.60 -37.73
C ALA A 141 10.92 -30.69 -37.52
N SER A 142 11.36 -30.60 -36.25
CA SER A 142 12.55 -31.25 -35.63
C SER A 142 13.92 -31.26 -36.34
N ARG A 143 14.94 -30.73 -35.63
CA ARG A 143 16.10 -31.57 -35.27
C ARG A 143 16.78 -31.12 -33.96
N ARG A 144 17.54 -32.06 -33.36
CA ARG A 144 18.21 -31.98 -32.04
C ARG A 144 19.55 -32.70 -32.14
N LYS A 145 20.53 -32.30 -31.32
CA LYS A 145 21.95 -32.76 -31.34
C LYS A 145 22.71 -32.25 -32.58
N LYS A 146 24.03 -32.10 -32.53
CA LYS A 146 25.00 -32.67 -31.57
C LYS A 146 25.74 -31.61 -30.76
#